data_AF-A0A1C0VW94-F1
#
_entry.id   AF-A0A1C0VW94-F1
#
_cell.length_a   1.000
_cell.length_b   1.000
_cell.length_c   1.000
_cell.angle_alpha   90.00
_cell.angle_beta   90.00
_cell.angle_gamma   90.00
#
_symmetry.space_group_name_H-M   'P 1'
#
loop_
_entity.id
_entity.type
_entity.pdbx_description
1 polymer ?
#
loop_
_entity_poly.entity_id
_entity_poly.type
_entity_poly.pdbx_seq_one_letter_code
_entity_poly.pdbx_strand_id
1 'polypeptide(L)' 'MTTESPKSTPESTPETANKPEPSFGWSAYAEQINGRFAMVGFVALLLLEFFTRQDFFTWLGM' A
#
# COMPACT_ATOMS: atom_id res chain seq x y z
N MET A 1 -39.07 -31.09 -12.84
CA MET A 1 -39.59 -29.73 -12.68
C MET A 1 -38.97 -29.19 -11.39
N THR A 2 -38.04 -28.26 -11.29
CA THR A 2 -37.32 -27.32 -12.17
C THR A 2 -36.19 -26.80 -11.23
N THR A 3 -34.89 -26.83 -11.56
CA THR A 3 -34.10 -25.66 -12.01
C THR A 3 -34.48 -24.38 -11.22
N GLU A 4 -33.61 -23.65 -10.52
CA GLU A 4 -32.41 -22.97 -11.01
C GLU A 4 -31.54 -22.46 -9.83
N SER A 5 -30.22 -22.44 -10.03
CA SER A 5 -29.36 -21.42 -9.41
C SER A 5 -29.19 -20.31 -10.44
N PRO A 6 -29.56 -19.07 -10.10
CA PRO A 6 -28.68 -17.92 -10.37
C PRO A 6 -28.76 -16.92 -9.19
N LYS A 7 -27.77 -16.11 -8.84
CA LYS A 7 -27.33 -14.97 -9.65
C LYS A 7 -26.26 -14.19 -8.86
N SER A 8 -25.09 -14.03 -9.46
CA SER A 8 -24.19 -12.92 -9.16
C SER A 8 -24.86 -11.61 -9.61
N THR A 9 -25.06 -10.65 -8.72
CA THR A 9 -25.23 -9.23 -9.06
C THR A 9 -24.86 -8.41 -7.81
N PRO A 10 -24.01 -7.37 -7.96
CA PRO A 10 -23.43 -6.64 -6.85
C PRO A 10 -24.48 -5.73 -6.23
N GLU A 11 -24.76 -5.92 -4.94
CA GLU A 11 -25.67 -5.06 -4.22
C GLU A 11 -24.93 -3.78 -3.83
N SER A 12 -25.19 -2.73 -4.59
CA SER A 12 -24.85 -1.34 -4.30
C SER A 12 -25.59 -0.90 -3.03
N THR A 13 -25.04 -1.23 -1.87
CA THR A 13 -25.46 -0.68 -0.58
C THR A 13 -24.72 0.64 -0.35
N PRO A 14 -25.43 1.71 0.03
CA PRO A 14 -24.93 3.08 -0.02
C PRO A 14 -23.73 3.29 0.90
N GLU A 15 -22.82 4.14 0.43
CA GLU A 15 -21.73 4.74 1.17
C GLU A 15 -22.16 5.15 2.59
N THR A 16 -21.84 4.33 3.59
CA THR A 16 -21.79 4.74 4.98
C THR A 16 -20.47 4.25 5.55
N ALA A 17 -19.45 5.07 5.30
CA ALA A 17 -18.39 5.39 6.25
C ALA A 17 -17.94 4.25 7.17
N ASN A 18 -17.41 3.15 6.62
CA ASN A 18 -16.32 2.45 7.29
C ASN A 18 -15.05 3.31 7.12
N LYS A 19 -15.09 4.53 7.66
CA LYS A 19 -13.86 5.26 7.92
C LYS A 19 -13.19 4.41 8.99
N PRO A 20 -12.06 3.74 8.72
CA PRO A 20 -11.32 3.13 9.81
C PRO A 20 -11.11 4.28 10.80
N GLU A 21 -11.65 4.17 12.01
CA GLU A 21 -11.33 5.12 13.05
C GLU A 21 -9.81 5.27 13.02
N PRO A 22 -9.26 6.49 12.87
CA PRO A 22 -7.82 6.67 12.79
C PRO A 22 -7.23 6.28 14.15
N SER A 23 -6.99 4.99 14.32
CA SER A 23 -6.35 4.42 15.48
C SER A 23 -4.88 4.79 15.34
N PHE A 24 -4.50 5.85 16.06
CA PHE A 24 -3.11 6.25 16.19
C PHE A 24 -2.37 5.16 16.96
N GLY A 25 -1.47 4.45 16.28
CA GLY A 25 -0.69 3.35 16.85
C GLY A 25 -0.25 2.31 15.82
N TRP A 26 0.13 1.12 16.33
CA TRP A 26 0.48 -0.07 15.57
C TRP A 26 -0.78 -0.70 14.94
N SER A 27 -1.38 -0.02 13.98
CA SER A 27 -2.53 -0.54 13.23
C SER A 27 -2.07 -1.18 11.93
N ALA A 28 -2.82 -2.19 11.45
CA ALA A 28 -2.57 -2.80 10.14
C ALA A 28 -2.60 -1.77 8.99
N TYR A 29 -3.40 -0.70 9.13
CA TYR A 29 -3.41 0.41 8.18
C TYR A 29 -2.08 1.18 8.20
N ALA A 30 -1.52 1.48 9.38
CA ALA A 30 -0.22 2.12 9.50
C ALA A 30 0.90 1.23 8.92
N GLU A 31 0.85 -0.09 9.15
CA GLU A 31 1.81 -1.04 8.57
C GLU A 31 1.75 -1.07 7.03
N GLN A 32 0.55 -1.10 6.45
CA GLN A 32 0.38 -1.06 4.99
C GLN A 32 0.91 0.25 4.39
N ILE A 33 0.62 1.38 5.03
CA ILE A 33 1.09 2.69 4.58
C ILE A 33 2.61 2.79 4.69
N ASN A 34 3.19 2.36 5.81
CA ASN A 34 4.65 2.33 6.01
C ASN A 34 5.33 1.41 5.01
N GLY A 35 4.77 0.23 4.74
CA GLY A 35 5.29 -0.70 3.73
C GLY A 35 5.29 -0.09 2.32
N ARG A 36 4.24 0.67 1.95
CA ARG A 36 4.19 1.38 0.66
C ARG A 36 5.25 2.48 0.57
N PHE A 37 5.41 3.27 1.63
CA PHE A 37 6.46 4.28 1.68
C PHE A 37 7.86 3.66 1.59
N ALA A 38 8.08 2.50 2.23
CA ALA A 38 9.33 1.77 2.12
C ALA A 38 9.62 1.30 0.68
N MET A 39 8.61 0.77 -0.03
CA MET A 39 8.78 0.39 -1.45
C MET A 39 9.14 1.59 -2.33
N VAL A 40 8.45 2.73 -2.16
CA VAL A 40 8.75 3.94 -2.92
C VAL A 40 10.14 4.48 -2.57
N GLY A 41 10.50 4.51 -1.29
CA GLY A 41 11.81 4.94 -0.83
C GLY A 41 12.94 4.07 -1.38
N PHE A 42 12.74 2.75 -1.41
CA PHE A 42 13.71 1.82 -1.99
C PHE A 42 13.91 2.05 -3.49
N VAL A 43 12.83 2.19 -4.25
CA VAL A 43 12.92 2.48 -5.71
C VAL A 43 13.56 3.85 -5.95
N ALA A 44 13.22 4.86 -5.14
CA ALA A 44 13.84 6.18 -5.24
C ALA A 44 15.34 6.14 -4.95
N LEU A 45 15.79 5.33 -3.98
CA LEU A 45 17.21 5.12 -3.70
C LEU A 45 17.93 4.48 -4.89
N LEU A 46 17.37 3.42 -5.49
CA LEU A 46 17.95 2.78 -6.67
C LEU A 46 18.05 3.74 -7.86
N LEU A 47 17.03 4.57 -8.07
CA LEU A 47 17.06 5.59 -9.12
C LEU A 47 18.14 6.64 -8.83
N LEU A 48 18.24 7.10 -7.60
CA LEU A 48 19.25 8.09 -7.20
C LEU A 48 20.66 7.54 -7.39
N GLU A 49 20.92 6.30 -6.99
CA GLU A 49 22.21 5.62 -7.22
C GLU A 49 22.51 5.53 -8.72
N PHE A 50 21.53 5.14 -9.53
CA PHE A 50 21.68 5.05 -10.98
C PHE A 50 22.05 6.40 -11.63
N PHE A 51 21.40 7.50 -11.23
CA PHE A 51 21.66 8.82 -11.78
C PHE A 51 22.94 9.45 -11.25
N THR A 52 23.21 9.29 -9.95
CA THR A 52 24.36 9.92 -9.28
C THR A 52 25.64 9.11 -9.50
N ARG A 53 25.54 7.83 -9.89
CA ARG A 53 26.65 6.87 -10.01
C ARG A 53 27.48 6.77 -8.72
N GLN A 54 26.86 7.12 -7.60
CA GLN A 54 27.46 7.17 -6.29
C GLN A 54 26.55 6.39 -5.34
N ASP A 55 27.11 5.39 -4.70
CA ASP A 55 26.36 4.52 -3.81
C ASP A 55 25.94 5.29 -2.56
N PHE A 56 24.78 4.93 -2.03
CA PHE A 56 24.31 5.43 -0.74
C PHE A 56 25.36 5.20 0.37
N PHE A 57 26.13 4.10 0.27
CA PHE A 57 27.22 3.78 1.19
C PHE A 57 28.34 4.82 1.18
N THR A 58 28.69 5.37 0.01
CA THR A 58 29.66 6.45 -0.12
C THR A 58 29.18 7.72 0.58
N TRP A 59 27.87 7.99 0.57
CA TRP A 59 27.28 9.11 1.31
C TRP A 59 27.28 8.87 2.83
N LEU A 60 27.14 7.61 3.26
CA LEU A 60 27.28 7.21 4.67
C LEU A 60 28.74 7.22 5.17
N GLY A 61 29.71 7.47 4.30
CA GLY A 61 31.14 7.48 4.62
C GLY A 61 31.79 6.10 4.73
N MET A 62 31.17 5.06 4.17
CA MET A 62 31.75 3.72 4.02
C MET A 62 32.40 3.54 2.65
#